data_AF-A0A7R9LYB8-F1
#
_entry.id   AF-A0A7R9LYB8-F1
#
_cell.length_a   1.000
_cell.length_b   1.000
_cell.length_c   1.000
_cell.angle_alpha   90.00
_cell.angle_beta   90.00
_cell.angle_gamma   90.00
#
_symmetry.space_group_name_H-M   'P 1'
#
loop_
_entity.id
_entity.type
_entity.pdbx_description
1 polymer ?
#
loop_
_entity_poly.entity_id
_entity_poly.type
_entity_poly.pdbx_seq_one_letter_code
_entity_poly.pdbx_strand_id
1 'polypeptide(L)'
;MAKALGRTEDVKRYGDLHQNIANAFVKAFVNTTDGRMKSDTQTDYVIAIAFEMLPKNLQPLAANHLVDNIKAHDYHLTTGFIGVGHLCPTLSQFGHSDVAYRLLLQDTYPSWGYSIKYNATTIWERWDGWTKEKGFQDPAMNSFNHYSLGSVGRWLYQSVAGIDTDNEEVGFKRIIIAPKPAAGL
;
A
#
# COMPACT_ATOMS: atom_id res chain seq x y z
N MET A 1 -5.27 -12.30 16.34
CA MET A 1 -6.18 -12.11 17.50
C MET A 1 -6.30 -13.36 18.37
N ALA A 2 -6.75 -14.52 17.84
CA ALA A 2 -6.89 -15.76 18.63
C ALA A 2 -5.63 -16.14 19.43
N LYS A 3 -4.44 -16.01 18.84
CA LYS A 3 -3.15 -16.21 19.52
C LYS A 3 -2.98 -15.33 20.76
N ALA A 4 -3.31 -14.04 20.65
CA ALA A 4 -3.20 -13.08 21.76
C ALA A 4 -4.19 -13.37 22.90
N LEU A 5 -5.30 -14.05 22.60
CA LEU A 5 -6.30 -14.48 23.58
C LEU A 5 -6.08 -15.91 24.11
N GLY A 6 -4.99 -16.58 23.72
CA GLY A 6 -4.71 -17.97 24.11
C GLY A 6 -5.66 -19.01 23.52
N ARG A 7 -6.43 -18.68 22.47
CA ARG A 7 -7.41 -19.59 21.84
C ARG A 7 -6.75 -20.45 20.76
N THR A 8 -6.09 -21.52 21.17
CA THR A 8 -5.27 -22.38 20.29
C THR A 8 -6.07 -23.06 19.17
N GLU A 9 -7.29 -23.53 19.45
CA GLU A 9 -8.17 -24.13 18.44
C GLU A 9 -8.56 -23.12 17.35
N ASP A 10 -8.91 -21.89 17.75
CA ASP A 10 -9.23 -20.81 16.82
C ASP A 10 -8.01 -20.39 16.00
N VAL A 11 -6.80 -20.41 16.57
CA VAL A 11 -5.56 -20.16 15.80
C VAL A 11 -5.44 -21.17 14.66
N LYS A 12 -5.62 -22.46 14.95
CA LYS A 12 -5.58 -23.49 13.90
C LYS A 12 -6.69 -23.28 12.88
N ARG A 13 -7.93 -23.09 13.33
CA ARG A 13 -9.10 -22.88 12.45
C ARG A 13 -8.92 -21.71 11.50
N TYR A 14 -8.52 -20.55 12.00
CA TYR A 14 -8.36 -19.35 11.17
C TYR A 14 -7.10 -19.41 10.30
N GLY A 15 -6.03 -20.08 10.74
CA GLY A 15 -4.86 -20.35 9.90
C GLY A 15 -5.20 -21.26 8.72
N ASP A 16 -5.92 -22.36 8.98
CA ASP A 16 -6.38 -23.29 7.93
C ASP A 16 -7.33 -22.57 6.96
N LEU A 17 -8.24 -21.74 7.48
CA LEU A 17 -9.15 -20.93 6.65
C LEU A 17 -8.39 -19.95 5.76
N HIS A 18 -7.41 -19.21 6.31
CA HIS A 18 -6.55 -18.30 5.54
C HIS A 18 -5.87 -19.03 4.40
N GLN A 19 -5.24 -20.18 4.68
CA GLN A 19 -4.55 -20.95 3.66
C GLN A 19 -5.49 -21.44 2.56
N ASN A 20 -6.70 -21.88 2.90
CA ASN A 20 -7.71 -22.30 1.92
C ASN A 20 -8.16 -21.13 1.03
N ILE A 21 -8.39 -19.95 1.61
CA ILE A 21 -8.77 -18.75 0.85
C ILE A 21 -7.59 -18.31 -0.03
N ALA A 22 -6.36 -18.29 0.47
CA ALA A 22 -5.17 -17.96 -0.30
C ALA A 22 -4.98 -18.92 -1.49
N ASN A 23 -5.14 -20.22 -1.29
CA ASN A 23 -5.07 -21.21 -2.38
C ASN A 23 -6.14 -20.98 -3.44
N ALA A 24 -7.39 -20.69 -3.04
CA ALA A 24 -8.47 -20.38 -3.96
C ALA A 24 -8.22 -19.06 -4.71
N PHE A 25 -7.70 -18.04 -4.02
CA PHE A 25 -7.34 -16.75 -4.59
C PHE A 25 -6.25 -16.91 -5.66
N VAL A 26 -5.18 -17.64 -5.36
CA VAL A 26 -4.09 -17.92 -6.32
C VAL A 26 -4.63 -18.60 -7.56
N LYS A 27 -5.47 -19.62 -7.40
CA LYS A 27 -6.08 -20.35 -8.52
C LYS A 27 -6.97 -19.45 -9.39
N ALA A 28 -7.67 -18.49 -8.79
CA ALA A 28 -8.63 -17.65 -9.50
C ALA A 28 -8.00 -16.42 -10.17
N PHE A 29 -6.93 -15.87 -9.59
CA PHE A 29 -6.47 -14.51 -9.89
C PHE A 29 -4.97 -14.39 -10.19
N VAL A 30 -4.16 -15.44 -10.05
CA VAL A 30 -2.69 -15.35 -10.17
C VAL A 30 -2.17 -16.28 -11.25
N ASN A 31 -1.34 -15.77 -12.15
CA ASN A 31 -0.50 -16.60 -12.98
C ASN A 31 0.62 -17.19 -12.12
N THR A 32 0.59 -18.51 -11.89
CA THR A 32 1.53 -19.18 -11.00
C THR A 32 2.93 -19.35 -11.59
N THR A 33 3.13 -19.05 -12.87
CA THR A 33 4.45 -19.11 -13.52
C THR A 33 5.30 -17.88 -13.20
N ASP A 34 4.70 -16.70 -13.17
CA ASP A 34 5.42 -15.42 -13.04
C ASP A 34 4.87 -14.50 -11.93
N GLY A 35 3.81 -14.90 -11.22
CA GLY A 35 3.20 -14.10 -10.16
C GLY A 35 2.40 -12.89 -10.67
N ARG A 36 2.12 -12.80 -11.97
CA ARG A 36 1.29 -11.73 -12.55
C ARG A 36 -0.17 -11.87 -12.08
N MET A 37 -0.77 -10.76 -11.67
CA MET A 37 -2.18 -10.71 -11.28
C MET A 37 -3.07 -10.62 -12.53
N LYS A 38 -4.25 -11.25 -12.48
CA LYS A 38 -5.17 -11.33 -13.62
C LYS A 38 -5.62 -9.97 -14.15
N SER A 39 -5.92 -9.01 -13.26
CA SER A 39 -6.34 -7.65 -13.67
C SER A 39 -5.17 -6.69 -13.85
N ASP A 40 -3.96 -7.10 -13.45
CA ASP A 40 -2.71 -6.35 -13.62
C ASP A 40 -2.76 -4.90 -13.11
N THR A 41 -3.46 -4.66 -11.99
CA THR A 41 -3.56 -3.33 -11.36
C THR A 41 -2.61 -3.19 -10.18
N GLN A 42 -2.22 -1.95 -9.84
CA GLN A 42 -1.41 -1.69 -8.63
C GLN A 42 -2.09 -2.24 -7.37
N THR A 43 -3.42 -2.10 -7.26
CA THR A 43 -4.17 -2.56 -6.07
C THR A 43 -4.16 -4.08 -5.95
N ASP A 44 -4.30 -4.81 -7.06
CA ASP A 44 -4.29 -6.28 -7.05
C ASP A 44 -2.97 -6.81 -6.47
N TYR A 45 -1.84 -6.29 -6.94
CA TYR A 45 -0.52 -6.67 -6.43
C TYR A 45 -0.36 -6.29 -4.96
N VAL A 46 -0.69 -5.03 -4.62
CA VAL A 46 -0.52 -4.52 -3.25
C VAL A 46 -1.31 -5.35 -2.25
N ILE A 47 -2.56 -5.69 -2.54
CA ILE A 47 -3.43 -6.46 -1.64
C ILE A 47 -3.02 -7.92 -1.56
N ALA A 48 -2.67 -8.54 -2.69
CA ALA A 48 -2.20 -9.91 -2.71
C ALA A 48 -0.93 -10.10 -1.86
N ILE A 49 -0.02 -9.13 -1.90
CA ILE A 49 1.21 -9.13 -1.11
C ILE A 49 0.93 -8.77 0.36
N ALA A 50 0.24 -7.66 0.62
CA ALA A 50 0.04 -7.14 1.97
C ALA A 50 -0.76 -8.07 2.88
N PHE A 51 -1.63 -8.92 2.30
CA PHE A 51 -2.41 -9.91 3.03
C PHE A 51 -1.86 -11.34 2.90
N GLU A 52 -0.61 -11.49 2.43
CA GLU A 52 0.06 -12.79 2.34
C GLU A 52 -0.76 -13.85 1.57
N MET A 53 -1.43 -13.43 0.49
CA MET A 53 -2.28 -14.29 -0.34
C MET A 53 -1.47 -15.11 -1.33
N LEU A 54 -0.21 -14.73 -1.56
CA LEU A 54 0.68 -15.36 -2.53
C LEU A 54 1.67 -16.31 -1.83
N PRO A 55 1.99 -17.46 -2.45
CA PRO A 55 3.14 -18.27 -2.08
C PRO A 55 4.42 -17.43 -2.00
N LYS A 56 5.30 -17.74 -1.05
CA LYS A 56 6.52 -16.95 -0.78
C LYS A 56 7.40 -16.72 -2.02
N ASN A 57 7.45 -17.70 -2.93
CA ASN A 57 8.23 -17.59 -4.16
C ASN A 57 7.60 -16.66 -5.21
N LEU A 58 6.30 -16.37 -5.13
CA LEU A 58 5.61 -15.48 -6.08
C LEU A 58 5.57 -14.02 -5.60
N GLN A 59 5.70 -13.76 -4.30
CA GLN A 59 5.63 -12.40 -3.76
C GLN A 59 6.67 -11.44 -4.36
N PRO A 60 7.97 -11.80 -4.50
CA PRO A 60 8.95 -10.91 -5.13
C PRO A 60 8.65 -10.65 -6.62
N LEU A 61 8.11 -11.65 -7.33
CA LEU A 61 7.76 -11.49 -8.74
C LEU A 61 6.57 -10.54 -8.91
N ALA A 62 5.54 -10.71 -8.08
CA ALA A 62 4.40 -9.79 -8.00
C ALA A 62 4.83 -8.36 -7.64
N ALA A 63 5.80 -8.20 -6.72
CA ALA A 63 6.35 -6.89 -6.37
C ALA A 63 7.07 -6.24 -7.55
N ASN A 64 7.80 -7.02 -8.37
CA ASN A 64 8.43 -6.51 -9.58
C ASN A 64 7.38 -6.07 -10.62
N HIS A 65 6.31 -6.85 -10.81
CA HIS A 65 5.20 -6.43 -11.68
C HIS A 65 4.50 -5.16 -11.19
N LEU A 66 4.34 -4.97 -9.88
CA LEU A 66 3.85 -3.71 -9.32
C LEU A 66 4.78 -2.53 -9.69
N VAL A 67 6.09 -2.71 -9.55
CA VAL A 67 7.07 -1.67 -9.92
C VAL A 67 7.01 -1.36 -11.41
N ASP A 68 6.95 -2.37 -12.27
CA ASP A 68 6.84 -2.17 -13.71
C ASP A 68 5.54 -1.45 -14.09
N ASN A 69 4.43 -1.79 -13.41
CA ASN A 69 3.16 -1.09 -13.60
C ASN A 69 3.25 0.39 -13.19
N ILE A 70 3.87 0.70 -12.04
CA ILE A 70 4.10 2.08 -11.59
C ILE A 70 4.96 2.84 -12.59
N LYS A 71 6.04 2.23 -13.09
CA LYS A 71 6.90 2.83 -14.13
C LYS A 71 6.14 3.10 -15.42
N ALA A 72 5.27 2.18 -15.85
CA ALA A 72 4.42 2.35 -17.03
C ALA A 72 3.41 3.50 -16.87
N HIS A 73 3.07 3.88 -15.63
CA HIS A 73 2.26 5.06 -15.31
C HIS A 73 3.12 6.29 -14.98
N ASP A 74 4.34 6.36 -15.49
CA ASP A 74 5.30 7.45 -15.23
C ASP A 74 5.44 7.76 -13.73
N TYR A 75 5.52 6.72 -12.92
CA TYR A 75 5.62 6.81 -11.46
C TYR A 75 4.44 7.55 -10.81
N HIS A 76 3.24 7.35 -11.34
CA HIS A 76 2.00 7.75 -10.70
C HIS A 76 1.29 6.55 -10.08
N LEU A 77 0.63 6.79 -8.95
CA LEU A 77 -0.25 5.82 -8.32
C LEU A 77 -1.56 5.72 -9.12
N THR A 78 -2.12 4.52 -9.15
CA THR A 78 -3.48 4.26 -9.67
C THR A 78 -4.38 3.59 -8.62
N THR A 79 -3.88 3.50 -7.38
CA THR A 79 -4.61 2.90 -6.26
C THR A 79 -5.73 3.80 -5.74
N GLY A 80 -6.87 3.18 -5.43
CA GLY A 80 -7.94 3.79 -4.63
C GLY A 80 -7.75 3.54 -3.13
N PHE A 81 -8.85 3.69 -2.37
CA PHE A 81 -8.85 3.66 -0.90
C PHE A 81 -8.27 2.38 -0.29
N ILE A 82 -8.54 1.23 -0.91
CA ILE A 82 -8.13 -0.08 -0.39
C ILE A 82 -6.61 -0.28 -0.53
N GLY A 83 -6.03 0.16 -1.65
CA GLY A 83 -4.61 -0.10 -1.96
C GLY A 83 -3.65 0.95 -1.39
N VAL A 84 -4.06 2.22 -1.33
CA VAL A 84 -3.15 3.35 -1.10
C VAL A 84 -2.34 3.24 0.20
N GLY A 85 -2.96 2.78 1.28
CA GLY A 85 -2.29 2.63 2.59
C GLY A 85 -1.24 1.52 2.63
N HIS A 86 -1.28 0.59 1.68
CA HIS A 86 -0.37 -0.54 1.58
C HIS A 86 0.69 -0.38 0.48
N LEU A 87 0.51 0.59 -0.44
CA LEU A 87 1.39 0.77 -1.60
C LEU A 87 2.87 0.98 -1.22
N CYS A 88 3.17 2.04 -0.48
CA CYS A 88 4.55 2.36 -0.09
C CYS A 88 5.16 1.32 0.89
N PRO A 89 4.42 0.80 1.90
CA PRO A 89 4.88 -0.30 2.73
C PRO A 89 5.26 -1.56 1.92
N THR A 90 4.41 -1.98 0.97
CA THR A 90 4.67 -3.16 0.13
C THR A 90 5.92 -2.95 -0.72
N LEU A 91 6.07 -1.79 -1.37
CA LEU A 91 7.28 -1.47 -2.14
C LEU A 91 8.54 -1.56 -1.27
N SER A 92 8.51 -0.94 -0.09
CA SER A 92 9.66 -0.94 0.82
C SER A 92 9.98 -2.31 1.41
N GLN A 93 8.96 -3.15 1.66
CA GLN A 93 9.15 -4.53 2.11
C GLN A 93 9.97 -5.36 1.12
N PHE A 94 9.81 -5.10 -0.18
CA PHE A 94 10.52 -5.82 -1.26
C PHE A 94 11.72 -5.06 -1.81
N GLY A 95 12.23 -4.07 -1.07
CA GLY A 95 13.48 -3.36 -1.42
C GLY A 95 13.32 -2.22 -2.44
N HIS A 96 12.09 -1.87 -2.82
CA HIS A 96 11.77 -0.83 -3.80
C HIS A 96 11.40 0.51 -3.12
N SER A 97 12.12 0.87 -2.06
CA SER A 97 11.87 2.13 -1.34
C SER A 97 12.13 3.36 -2.21
N ASP A 98 13.06 3.28 -3.16
CA ASP A 98 13.31 4.30 -4.19
C ASP A 98 12.04 4.63 -5.00
N VAL A 99 11.29 3.61 -5.41
CA VAL A 99 10.02 3.77 -6.12
C VAL A 99 8.96 4.38 -5.21
N ALA A 100 8.90 3.96 -3.94
CA ALA A 100 7.98 4.52 -2.95
C ALA A 100 8.24 6.02 -2.71
N TYR A 101 9.50 6.42 -2.58
CA TYR A 101 9.88 7.84 -2.47
C TYR A 101 9.54 8.62 -3.73
N ARG A 102 9.76 8.04 -4.91
CA ARG A 102 9.40 8.70 -6.17
C ARG A 102 7.90 8.95 -6.30
N LEU A 103 7.07 8.00 -5.85
CA LEU A 103 5.61 8.19 -5.75
C LEU A 103 5.23 9.29 -4.76
N LEU A 104 5.86 9.31 -3.58
CA LEU A 104 5.61 10.31 -2.55
C LEU A 104 5.93 11.73 -3.04
N LEU A 105 7.06 11.88 -3.75
CA LEU A 105 7.58 13.16 -4.20
C LEU A 105 7.02 13.62 -5.55
N GLN A 106 6.16 12.80 -6.19
CA GLN A 106 5.47 13.19 -7.42
C GLN A 106 4.54 14.39 -7.15
N ASP A 107 4.57 15.39 -8.04
CA ASP A 107 3.79 16.63 -7.93
C ASP A 107 2.82 16.86 -9.10
N THR A 108 2.79 15.95 -10.07
CA THR A 108 1.81 15.90 -11.15
C THR A 108 0.65 14.95 -10.84
N TYR A 109 -0.50 15.17 -11.48
CA TYR A 109 -1.71 14.40 -11.23
C TYR A 109 -1.60 12.97 -11.84
N PRO A 110 -2.04 11.92 -11.12
CA PRO A 110 -2.47 11.88 -9.71
C PRO A 110 -1.30 11.67 -8.72
N SER A 111 -1.24 12.48 -7.66
CA SER A 111 -0.27 12.31 -6.57
C SER A 111 -0.69 13.06 -5.31
N TRP A 112 -0.05 12.78 -4.18
CA TRP A 112 -0.17 13.61 -2.97
C TRP A 112 0.39 15.01 -3.20
N GLY A 113 1.53 15.13 -3.90
CA GLY A 113 2.16 16.41 -4.18
C GLY A 113 1.29 17.31 -5.06
N TYR A 114 0.46 16.75 -5.94
CA TYR A 114 -0.46 17.51 -6.78
C TYR A 114 -1.42 18.38 -5.95
N SER A 115 -2.13 17.80 -4.99
CA SER A 115 -3.08 18.58 -4.18
C SER A 115 -2.36 19.65 -3.36
N ILE A 116 -1.18 19.33 -2.79
CA ILE A 116 -0.33 20.27 -2.05
C ILE A 116 0.13 21.43 -2.95
N LYS A 117 0.57 21.14 -4.17
CA LYS A 117 0.97 22.14 -5.19
C LYS A 117 -0.16 23.13 -5.52
N TYR A 118 -1.40 22.70 -5.35
CA TYR A 118 -2.61 23.53 -5.50
C TYR A 118 -3.21 23.97 -4.16
N ASN A 119 -2.38 24.14 -3.13
CA ASN A 119 -2.69 24.73 -1.83
C ASN A 119 -3.66 23.91 -0.96
N ALA A 120 -3.79 22.61 -1.18
CA ALA A 120 -4.50 21.75 -0.23
C ALA A 120 -3.81 21.79 1.14
N THR A 121 -4.60 22.03 2.19
CA THR A 121 -4.16 21.95 3.59
C THR A 121 -4.66 20.70 4.31
N THR A 122 -5.49 19.90 3.62
CA THR A 122 -6.07 18.64 4.06
C THR A 122 -6.03 17.63 2.90
N ILE A 123 -6.16 16.34 3.20
CA ILE A 123 -6.26 15.29 2.19
C ILE A 123 -7.66 15.33 1.56
N TRP A 124 -7.74 15.21 0.23
CA TRP A 124 -9.01 15.19 -0.50
C TRP A 124 -9.58 13.77 -0.58
N GLU A 125 -10.88 13.66 -0.78
CA GLU A 125 -11.57 12.40 -1.02
C GLU A 125 -11.13 11.73 -2.33
N ARG A 126 -10.87 12.54 -3.36
CA ARG A 126 -10.48 12.06 -4.68
C ARG A 126 -9.13 12.66 -5.08
N TRP A 127 -8.33 11.89 -5.81
CA TRP A 127 -7.08 12.38 -6.40
C TRP A 127 -7.31 13.57 -7.34
N ASP A 128 -8.47 13.58 -8.00
CA ASP A 128 -8.93 14.59 -8.94
C ASP A 128 -10.04 15.47 -8.37
N GLY A 129 -10.16 15.60 -7.04
CA GLY A 129 -11.22 16.44 -6.45
C GLY A 129 -11.28 17.85 -7.03
N TRP A 130 -10.11 18.35 -7.43
CA TRP A 130 -9.97 19.38 -8.44
C TRP A 130 -8.77 19.06 -9.35
N THR A 131 -8.86 19.35 -10.65
CA THR A 131 -7.68 19.42 -11.53
C THR A 131 -7.65 20.69 -12.36
N LYS A 132 -6.45 21.12 -12.79
CA LYS A 132 -6.27 22.29 -13.66
C LYS A 132 -7.06 22.17 -14.97
N GLU A 133 -7.16 20.95 -15.51
CA GLU A 133 -7.78 20.67 -16.80
C GLU A 133 -9.30 20.56 -16.71
N LYS A 134 -9.83 20.00 -15.62
CA LYS A 134 -11.25 19.64 -15.49
C LYS A 134 -12.01 20.47 -14.46
N GLY A 135 -11.32 21.27 -13.65
CA GLY A 135 -11.92 21.99 -12.54
C GLY A 135 -12.35 21.05 -11.42
N PHE A 136 -13.41 21.43 -10.69
CA PHE A 136 -13.95 20.65 -9.59
C PHE A 136 -14.69 19.40 -10.09
N GLN A 137 -14.54 18.31 -9.35
CA GLN A 137 -15.38 17.12 -9.49
C GLN A 137 -16.82 17.35 -9.01
N ASP A 138 -17.69 16.37 -9.31
CA ASP A 138 -19.11 16.40 -8.96
C ASP A 138 -19.34 16.70 -7.47
N PRO A 139 -20.08 17.77 -7.12
CA PRO A 139 -20.31 18.15 -5.73
C PRO A 139 -21.07 17.09 -4.91
N ALA A 140 -21.73 16.11 -5.54
CA ALA A 140 -22.38 15.00 -4.85
C ALA A 140 -21.38 14.13 -4.05
N MET A 141 -20.11 14.06 -4.46
CA MET A 141 -19.07 13.28 -3.79
C MET A 141 -17.68 13.86 -4.11
N ASN A 142 -17.34 14.96 -3.44
CA ASN A 142 -16.06 15.66 -3.64
C ASN A 142 -15.59 16.43 -2.40
N SER A 143 -15.41 15.73 -1.28
CA SER A 143 -14.89 16.32 -0.05
C SER A 143 -13.40 16.69 -0.16
N PHE A 144 -13.03 17.86 0.35
CA PHE A 144 -11.63 18.31 0.44
C PHE A 144 -10.96 17.98 1.78
N ASN A 145 -11.63 17.22 2.66
CA ASN A 145 -11.10 16.83 3.97
C ASN A 145 -11.49 15.37 4.30
N HIS A 146 -10.74 14.43 3.73
CA HIS A 146 -10.97 12.99 3.83
C HIS A 146 -9.65 12.24 4.04
N TYR A 147 -9.45 11.64 5.21
CA TYR A 147 -8.13 11.14 5.62
C TYR A 147 -7.64 9.87 4.88
N SER A 148 -8.50 9.15 4.16
CA SER A 148 -8.17 7.83 3.57
C SER A 148 -6.90 7.83 2.73
N LEU A 149 -6.74 8.80 1.83
CA LEU A 149 -5.54 8.90 0.99
C LEU A 149 -4.29 9.35 1.79
N GLY A 150 -4.48 9.87 3.00
CA GLY A 150 -3.44 10.23 3.96
C GLY A 150 -2.87 9.03 4.71
N SER A 151 -3.36 7.81 4.46
CA SER A 151 -2.82 6.58 5.05
C SER A 151 -1.33 6.33 4.74
N VAL A 152 -0.76 7.01 3.74
CA VAL A 152 0.70 7.07 3.51
C VAL A 152 1.48 7.55 4.74
N GLY A 153 0.85 8.30 5.65
CA GLY A 153 1.44 8.72 6.91
C GLY A 153 2.00 7.57 7.75
N ARG A 154 1.36 6.39 7.70
CA ARG A 154 1.90 5.18 8.36
C ARG A 154 3.32 4.86 7.88
N TRP A 155 3.54 4.92 6.56
CA TRP A 155 4.84 4.63 5.96
C TRP A 155 5.89 5.68 6.32
N LEU A 156 5.49 6.96 6.37
CA LEU A 156 6.37 8.05 6.83
C LEU A 156 6.87 7.80 8.26
N TYR A 157 6.00 7.39 9.18
CA TYR A 157 6.43 7.11 10.55
C TYR A 157 7.23 5.80 10.68
N GLN A 158 6.72 4.71 10.13
CA GLN A 158 7.29 3.37 10.36
C GLN A 158 8.53 3.08 9.52
N SER A 159 8.62 3.63 8.31
CA SER A 159 9.72 3.34 7.38
C SER A 159 10.67 4.53 7.25
N VAL A 160 10.17 5.73 6.97
CA VAL A 160 11.04 6.90 6.75
C VAL A 160 11.70 7.33 8.07
N ALA A 161 10.91 7.68 9.08
CA ALA A 161 11.42 7.97 10.42
C ALA A 161 11.91 6.70 11.15
N GLY A 162 11.40 5.53 10.74
CA GLY A 162 11.83 4.24 11.26
C GLY A 162 11.30 3.92 12.66
N ILE A 163 10.19 4.52 13.08
CA ILE A 163 9.61 4.32 14.42
C ILE A 163 8.45 3.35 14.31
N ASP A 164 8.65 2.13 14.82
CA ASP A 164 7.62 1.09 14.80
C ASP A 164 7.58 0.29 16.12
N THR A 165 6.62 -0.62 16.25
CA THR A 165 6.48 -1.52 17.40
C THR A 165 6.88 -2.95 17.04
N ASP A 166 7.43 -3.67 18.01
CA ASP A 166 7.65 -5.10 17.90
C ASP A 166 6.30 -5.85 17.86
N ASN A 167 6.21 -6.88 16.99
CA ASN A 167 4.97 -7.65 16.78
C ASN A 167 4.69 -8.66 17.90
N GLU A 168 5.69 -9.02 18.71
CA GLU A 168 5.57 -9.89 19.88
C GLU A 168 5.33 -9.07 21.15
N GLU A 169 5.93 -7.88 21.26
CA GLU A 169 5.77 -6.94 22.38
C GLU A 169 4.95 -5.70 22.00
N VAL A 170 3.67 -5.93 21.66
CA VAL A 170 2.73 -4.91 21.20
C VAL A 170 2.52 -3.75 22.18
N GLY A 171 2.08 -2.60 21.65
CA GLY A 171 1.79 -1.41 22.43
C GLY A 171 3.03 -0.56 22.72
N PHE A 172 4.04 -0.61 21.83
CA PHE A 172 5.31 0.11 21.98
C PHE A 172 6.08 -0.24 23.27
N LYS A 173 5.82 -1.41 23.86
CA LYS A 173 6.65 -1.94 24.96
C LYS A 173 8.11 -2.11 24.52
N ARG A 174 8.27 -2.56 23.27
CA ARG A 174 9.52 -2.49 22.53
C ARG A 174 9.33 -1.64 21.29
N ILE A 175 10.16 -0.62 21.18
CA ILE A 175 10.17 0.31 20.05
C ILE A 175 11.28 -0.13 19.09
N ILE A 176 10.94 -0.27 17.82
CA ILE A 176 11.89 -0.48 16.74
C ILE A 176 12.30 0.89 16.21
N ILE A 177 13.60 1.14 16.14
CA ILE A 177 14.20 2.34 15.54
C ILE A 177 15.08 1.90 14.37
N ALA A 178 14.58 2.05 13.15
CA ALA A 178 15.24 1.61 11.92
C ALA A 178 14.93 2.56 10.75
N PRO A 179 15.48 3.80 10.76
CA PRO A 179 15.20 4.80 9.73
C PRO A 179 15.69 4.34 8.35
N LYS A 180 14.89 4.61 7.32
CA LYS A 180 15.21 4.30 5.91
C LYS A 180 15.09 5.56 5.05
N PRO A 181 15.95 6.57 5.25
CA PRO A 181 15.87 7.83 4.51
C PRO A 181 16.14 7.61 3.01
N ALA A 182 15.54 8.45 2.17
CA ALA A 182 15.95 8.55 0.77
C ALA A 182 17.30 9.28 0.67
N ALA A 183 17.99 9.12 -0.45
CA ALA A 183 19.12 10.00 -0.76
C ALA A 183 18.65 11.46 -0.83
N GLY A 184 19.22 12.33 0.00
CA GLY A 184 18.88 13.76 0.05
C GLY A 184 17.79 14.15 1.05
N LEU A 185 17.33 13.21 1.88
CA LEU A 185 16.46 13.42 3.06
C LEU A 185 17.26 13.23 4.36
#